data_AF-A0A1F3SS20-F1
#
_entry.id   AF-A0A1F3SS20-F1
#
_cell.length_a   1.000
_cell.length_b   1.000
_cell.length_c   1.000
_cell.angle_alpha   90.00
_cell.angle_beta   90.00
_cell.angle_gamma   90.00
#
_symmetry.space_group_name_H-M   'P 1'
#
loop_
_entity.id
_entity.type
_entity.pdbx_description
1 polymer ?
#
loop_
_entity_poly.entity_id
_entity_poly.type
_entity_poly.pdbx_seq_one_letter_code
_entity_poly.pdbx_strand_id
1 'polypeptide(L)'
;MKTLTITLLTLVCFTLSLTAQAQPDPEAERIPTRLWTYTDTPNTNLRVWYQRDNFEEERIALFIMATLSNDIIPAEEKLMGRRHGDDSGQELPPDVTDKSNPIWPNGGDGKLDVYLFDFPPPPPGKQMPHAWTKAYPADLNPNMGCPKSPAYMAVNLLWARGASQDEVSGILAHEYFHVLQSTYDMRGQCKFYRNMIEGLATYAIHYVYPKSNVEHKWFSFSEDARLSALTEAYSTWPFYLYLANTLGEESIPALHEAWASDSAFEALDRTLEGGLKKHWLDFAVKAWNQEPLSDSFLQWDDYAAVPGRGIPDAQGHLPEIKPEKVVFDANGQYRYEMNMLLRPMSRDYYAFDVSGEDVRSVSIDNPVLGNLDKMNVKLLVKRRGPNRFEEILWEEPFRKEYLYCLDKKDYQDLETIVLVAANYQHTRIDEALTPSPSFKATNQGCHSFKGTVRYRQEVPSAGNKLVIEVEVKDFTVLETGRDDDSVYKNKFLTVDGSVTYKVTGKMGECEANAAGSLTLLKGPKAVGLQLDSYQIAPLPWGTYNLNVKMVEKEIAVPLICARGGSPVYRTPVPITTVIRTPYPHHGGKTDLIGETSNFGMFVSWELRPIKE
;
A
#
# COMPACT_ATOMS: atom_id res chain seq x y z
N MET A 1 -50.01 -8.85 -12.54
CA MET A 1 -49.51 -9.37 -11.25
C MET A 1 -49.00 -10.78 -11.46
N LYS A 2 -47.68 -10.95 -11.59
CA LYS A 2 -46.99 -12.25 -11.50
C LYS A 2 -45.91 -12.08 -10.46
N THR A 3 -46.05 -12.78 -9.34
CA THR A 3 -45.17 -12.70 -8.19
C THR A 3 -43.89 -13.46 -8.51
N LEU A 4 -42.78 -12.73 -8.69
CA LEU A 4 -41.46 -13.30 -8.85
C LEU A 4 -40.90 -13.56 -7.44
N THR A 5 -40.79 -14.84 -7.07
CA THR A 5 -40.19 -15.24 -5.80
C THR A 5 -38.69 -15.33 -6.02
N ILE A 6 -37.94 -14.35 -5.51
CA ILE A 6 -36.47 -14.37 -5.53
C ILE A 6 -36.03 -15.14 -4.29
N THR A 7 -35.53 -16.35 -4.51
CA THR A 7 -34.87 -17.15 -3.48
C THR A 7 -33.51 -16.52 -3.19
N LEU A 8 -33.36 -15.92 -2.01
CA LEU A 8 -32.11 -15.39 -1.50
C LEU A 8 -31.15 -16.56 -1.25
N LEU A 9 -30.19 -16.77 -2.16
CA LEU A 9 -29.10 -17.72 -1.95
C LEU A 9 -28.10 -17.04 -1.01
N THR A 10 -28.14 -17.41 0.27
CA THR A 10 -27.14 -17.00 1.26
C THR A 10 -25.80 -17.61 0.87
N LEU A 11 -24.93 -16.82 0.24
CA LEU A 11 -23.56 -17.21 -0.06
C LEU A 11 -22.79 -17.24 1.27
N VAL A 12 -22.74 -18.41 1.89
CA VAL A 12 -21.86 -18.66 3.04
C VAL A 12 -20.43 -18.68 2.49
N CYS A 13 -19.72 -17.56 2.61
CA CYS A 13 -18.27 -17.54 2.47
C CYS A 13 -17.67 -18.46 3.55
N PHE A 14 -17.37 -19.70 3.17
CA PHE A 14 -16.44 -20.52 3.94
C PHE A 14 -15.06 -19.87 3.82
N THR A 15 -14.65 -19.18 4.87
CA THR A 15 -13.23 -18.93 5.12
C THR A 15 -12.58 -20.28 5.41
N LEU A 16 -12.15 -20.96 4.34
CA LEU A 16 -11.14 -22.02 4.43
C LEU A 16 -9.86 -21.36 4.95
N SER A 17 -9.75 -21.23 6.26
CA SER A 17 -8.44 -21.13 6.91
C SER A 17 -7.76 -22.47 6.68
N LEU A 18 -7.04 -22.59 5.56
CA LEU A 18 -5.94 -23.52 5.45
C LEU A 18 -4.91 -23.08 6.48
N THR A 19 -5.10 -23.49 7.74
CA THR A 19 -3.96 -23.73 8.61
C THR A 19 -3.19 -24.83 7.91
N ALA A 20 -2.14 -24.46 7.18
CA ALA A 20 -1.12 -25.39 6.75
C ALA A 20 -0.52 -25.99 8.03
N GLN A 21 -1.17 -27.02 8.54
CA GLN A 21 -0.60 -27.86 9.57
C GLN A 21 0.66 -28.41 8.93
N ALA A 22 1.83 -27.99 9.45
CA ALA A 22 3.11 -28.49 9.02
C ALA A 22 3.06 -30.01 9.14
N GLN A 23 2.71 -30.66 8.04
CA GLN A 23 2.76 -32.10 7.92
C GLN A 23 4.23 -32.46 8.03
N PRO A 24 4.58 -33.54 8.75
CA PRO A 24 5.96 -33.98 8.84
C PRO A 24 6.52 -34.06 7.42
N ASP A 25 7.72 -33.48 7.24
CA ASP A 25 8.46 -33.64 6.00
C ASP A 25 8.49 -35.13 5.68
N PRO A 26 8.30 -35.53 4.40
CA PRO A 26 8.32 -36.93 4.03
C PRO A 26 9.56 -37.55 4.66
N GLU A 27 9.36 -38.56 5.51
CA GLU A 27 10.43 -39.33 6.14
C GLU A 27 11.36 -39.82 5.02
N ALA A 28 12.42 -39.04 4.76
CA ALA A 28 13.48 -39.39 3.84
C ALA A 28 14.37 -40.40 4.57
N GLU A 29 13.80 -41.53 4.94
CA GLU A 29 14.44 -42.44 5.90
C GLU A 29 15.33 -43.49 5.24
N ARG A 30 15.49 -43.48 3.90
CA ARG A 30 16.33 -44.49 3.25
C ARG A 30 17.16 -43.90 2.10
N ILE A 31 18.35 -43.44 2.43
CA ILE A 31 19.45 -43.43 1.46
C ILE A 31 19.66 -44.89 1.02
N PRO A 32 19.59 -45.23 -0.29
CA PRO A 32 19.71 -46.61 -0.73
C PRO A 32 21.02 -47.26 -0.23
N THR A 33 20.97 -48.51 0.23
CA THR A 33 22.16 -49.28 0.68
C THR A 33 23.06 -49.78 -0.48
N ARG A 34 23.15 -49.03 -1.57
CA ARG A 34 23.90 -49.38 -2.79
C ARG A 34 25.42 -49.28 -2.56
N LEU A 35 26.22 -49.82 -3.49
CA LEU A 35 27.67 -49.58 -3.50
C LEU A 35 27.92 -48.10 -3.85
N TRP A 36 28.19 -47.28 -2.84
CA TRP A 36 28.54 -45.88 -3.04
C TRP A 36 30.03 -45.70 -3.36
N THR A 37 30.32 -44.61 -4.04
CA THR A 37 31.65 -44.01 -4.17
C THR A 37 31.48 -42.49 -4.03
N TYR A 38 32.58 -41.74 -4.04
CA TYR A 38 32.54 -40.30 -3.90
C TYR A 38 33.61 -39.60 -4.72
N THR A 39 33.37 -38.31 -4.96
CA THR A 39 34.39 -37.34 -5.31
C THR A 39 34.50 -36.35 -4.15
N ASP A 40 35.71 -35.91 -3.81
CA ASP A 40 35.94 -34.92 -2.75
C ASP A 40 37.01 -33.89 -3.16
N THR A 41 37.05 -32.78 -2.42
CA THR A 41 38.09 -31.76 -2.58
C THR A 41 38.60 -31.33 -1.20
N PRO A 42 39.93 -31.30 -0.99
CA PRO A 42 40.50 -30.87 0.28
C PRO A 42 40.25 -29.39 0.60
N ASN A 43 40.06 -28.54 -0.41
CA ASN A 43 40.03 -27.09 -0.22
C ASN A 43 38.72 -26.63 0.45
N THR A 44 37.59 -27.19 0.02
CA THR A 44 36.27 -26.80 0.52
C THR A 44 35.70 -27.74 1.57
N ASN A 45 36.41 -28.80 1.97
CA ASN A 45 35.90 -29.81 2.91
C ASN A 45 34.55 -30.37 2.44
N LEU A 46 34.44 -30.66 1.15
CA LEU A 46 33.21 -31.13 0.52
C LEU A 46 33.39 -32.54 -0.01
N ARG A 47 32.36 -33.36 0.14
CA ARG A 47 32.25 -34.69 -0.47
C ARG A 47 30.89 -34.85 -1.17
N VAL A 48 30.91 -35.33 -2.40
CA VAL A 48 29.69 -35.67 -3.15
C VAL A 48 29.65 -37.17 -3.39
N TRP A 49 28.64 -37.83 -2.83
CA TRP A 49 28.41 -39.26 -2.91
C TRP A 49 27.50 -39.62 -4.09
N TYR A 50 27.85 -40.67 -4.82
CA TYR A 50 27.09 -41.19 -5.95
C TYR A 50 27.25 -42.72 -6.07
N GLN A 51 26.43 -43.37 -6.91
CA GLN A 51 26.51 -44.81 -7.10
C GLN A 51 27.76 -45.20 -7.90
N ARG A 52 28.47 -46.19 -7.38
CA ARG A 52 29.65 -46.76 -8.04
C ARG A 52 29.26 -47.31 -9.41
N ASP A 53 30.18 -47.15 -10.36
CA ASP A 53 30.05 -47.63 -11.75
C ASP A 53 28.89 -46.99 -12.55
N ASN A 54 28.32 -45.87 -12.08
CA ASN A 54 27.36 -45.06 -12.83
C ASN A 54 28.00 -43.77 -13.36
N PHE A 55 28.49 -43.80 -14.60
CA PHE A 55 29.16 -42.66 -15.26
C PHE A 55 28.30 -41.39 -15.36
N GLU A 56 26.98 -41.54 -15.47
CA GLU A 56 26.09 -40.38 -15.54
C GLU A 56 25.99 -39.68 -14.19
N GLU A 57 25.84 -40.46 -13.11
CA GLU A 57 25.86 -39.94 -11.74
C GLU A 57 27.22 -39.34 -11.40
N GLU A 58 28.32 -39.96 -11.82
CA GLU A 58 29.66 -39.42 -11.65
C GLU A 58 29.81 -38.04 -12.31
N ARG A 59 29.32 -37.87 -13.54
CA ARG A 59 29.35 -36.59 -14.25
C ARG A 59 28.56 -35.52 -13.51
N ILE A 60 27.37 -35.85 -13.00
CA ILE A 60 26.54 -34.92 -12.22
C ILE A 60 27.21 -34.62 -10.88
N ALA A 61 27.79 -35.60 -10.20
CA ALA A 61 28.53 -35.42 -8.95
C ALA A 61 29.74 -34.50 -9.13
N LEU A 62 30.49 -34.65 -10.23
CA LEU A 62 31.60 -33.76 -10.58
C LEU A 62 31.13 -32.32 -10.88
N PHE A 63 29.97 -32.16 -11.54
CA PHE A 63 29.35 -30.85 -11.73
C PHE A 63 28.96 -30.22 -10.39
N ILE A 64 28.20 -30.93 -9.54
CA ILE A 64 27.81 -30.48 -8.19
C ILE A 64 29.05 -30.07 -7.38
N MET A 65 30.08 -30.91 -7.38
CA MET A 65 31.35 -30.65 -6.69
C MET A 65 32.00 -29.35 -7.16
N ALA A 66 32.09 -29.15 -8.49
CA ALA A 66 32.69 -27.97 -9.08
C ALA A 66 31.88 -26.70 -8.77
N THR A 67 30.56 -26.75 -8.94
CA THR A 67 29.65 -25.63 -8.66
C THR A 67 29.71 -25.21 -7.19
N LEU A 68 29.58 -26.17 -6.27
CA LEU A 68 29.68 -25.87 -4.84
C LEU A 68 31.05 -25.31 -4.47
N SER A 69 32.13 -25.92 -4.95
CA SER A 69 33.48 -25.57 -4.49
C SER A 69 34.01 -24.26 -5.07
N ASN A 70 33.66 -23.95 -6.32
CA ASN A 70 34.22 -22.80 -7.02
C ASN A 70 33.35 -21.54 -6.88
N ASP A 71 32.02 -21.71 -6.77
CA ASP A 71 31.08 -20.59 -6.85
C ASP A 71 30.35 -20.40 -5.51
N ILE A 72 29.57 -21.40 -5.09
CA ILE A 72 28.59 -21.26 -4.01
C ILE A 72 29.26 -21.12 -2.63
N ILE A 73 30.11 -22.09 -2.26
CA ILE A 73 30.76 -22.10 -0.94
C ILE A 73 31.56 -20.79 -0.72
N PRO A 74 32.48 -20.38 -1.62
CA PRO A 74 33.22 -19.14 -1.42
C PRO A 74 32.33 -17.89 -1.33
N ALA A 75 31.26 -17.81 -2.12
CA ALA A 75 30.35 -16.67 -2.10
C ALA A 75 29.57 -16.61 -0.78
N GLU A 76 28.90 -17.69 -0.40
CA GLU A 76 28.03 -17.67 0.78
C GLU A 76 28.81 -17.65 2.10
N GLU A 77 30.01 -18.27 2.16
CA GLU A 77 30.90 -18.11 3.32
C GLU A 77 31.35 -16.65 3.48
N LYS A 78 31.57 -15.93 2.36
CA LYS A 78 31.88 -14.50 2.38
C LYS A 78 30.69 -13.68 2.87
N LEU A 79 29.47 -13.98 2.42
CA LEU A 79 28.25 -13.31 2.86
C LEU A 79 27.99 -13.53 4.36
N MET A 80 28.04 -14.79 4.78
CA MET A 80 27.64 -15.19 6.13
C MET A 80 28.76 -15.09 7.16
N GLY A 81 30.01 -14.95 6.72
CA GLY A 81 31.18 -14.95 7.61
C GLY A 81 31.40 -16.27 8.35
N ARG A 82 30.81 -17.37 7.86
CA ARG A 82 30.84 -18.69 8.49
C ARG A 82 30.99 -19.78 7.45
N ARG A 83 31.60 -20.89 7.87
CA ARG A 83 31.72 -22.14 7.13
C ARG A 83 30.69 -23.14 7.65
N HIS A 84 30.30 -24.10 6.80
CA HIS A 84 29.47 -25.23 7.24
C HIS A 84 30.09 -25.95 8.46
N GLY A 85 29.23 -26.54 9.28
CA GLY A 85 29.65 -27.21 10.52
C GLY A 85 30.52 -28.43 10.25
N ASP A 86 31.51 -28.65 11.13
CA ASP A 86 32.29 -29.88 11.18
C ASP A 86 31.39 -31.01 11.70
N ASP A 87 31.18 -32.03 10.87
CA ASP A 87 30.35 -33.17 11.21
C ASP A 87 31.12 -34.29 11.94
N SER A 88 32.39 -34.08 12.31
CA SER A 88 33.20 -35.10 12.99
C SER A 88 32.52 -35.64 14.25
N GLY A 89 32.48 -36.98 14.35
CA GLY A 89 31.79 -37.68 15.43
C GLY A 89 30.26 -37.69 15.32
N GLN A 90 29.67 -37.10 14.28
CA GLN A 90 28.28 -37.30 13.91
C GLN A 90 28.19 -38.53 13.01
N GLU A 91 27.88 -39.68 13.59
CA GLU A 91 27.43 -40.81 12.79
C GLU A 91 25.92 -40.65 12.55
N LEU A 92 25.45 -40.73 11.30
CA LEU A 92 24.02 -40.83 11.03
C LEU A 92 23.49 -42.03 11.85
N PRO A 93 22.48 -41.86 12.72
CA PRO A 93 21.95 -42.96 13.48
C PRO A 93 21.53 -44.06 12.48
N PRO A 94 22.02 -45.31 12.63
CA PRO A 94 21.67 -46.37 11.71
C PRO A 94 20.16 -46.59 11.81
N ASP A 95 19.43 -46.15 10.80
CA ASP A 95 17.98 -46.26 10.87
C ASP A 95 17.55 -47.73 10.98
N VAL A 96 16.73 -47.98 11.99
CA VAL A 96 16.56 -49.23 12.70
C VAL A 96 15.51 -50.08 11.98
N THR A 97 15.77 -50.57 10.78
CA THR A 97 14.92 -51.64 10.20
C THR A 97 15.62 -52.76 9.45
N ASP A 98 16.90 -52.63 9.07
CA ASP A 98 17.67 -53.77 8.55
C ASP A 98 19.05 -53.88 9.23
N LYS A 99 19.09 -54.69 10.29
CA LYS A 99 20.31 -55.00 11.06
C LYS A 99 21.37 -55.75 10.25
N SER A 100 21.12 -56.12 8.99
CA SER A 100 22.02 -56.99 8.24
C SER A 100 23.06 -56.26 7.39
N ASN A 101 22.92 -54.96 7.10
CA ASN A 101 24.00 -54.10 6.55
C ASN A 101 23.57 -52.63 6.30
N PRO A 102 23.56 -51.71 7.28
CA PRO A 102 23.47 -50.28 7.00
C PRO A 102 24.88 -49.67 7.10
N ILE A 103 25.70 -49.85 6.06
CA ILE A 103 26.86 -48.96 5.87
C ILE A 103 26.29 -47.71 5.18
N TRP A 104 25.85 -46.75 6.00
CA TRP A 104 25.68 -45.40 5.48
C TRP A 104 27.04 -44.92 4.97
N PRO A 105 27.13 -44.16 3.88
CA PRO A 105 28.37 -43.49 3.54
C PRO A 105 28.63 -42.46 4.64
N ASN A 106 29.55 -42.79 5.54
CA ASN A 106 29.79 -42.12 6.81
C ASN A 106 29.98 -40.60 6.63
N GLY A 107 28.98 -39.82 7.06
CA GLY A 107 29.27 -38.55 7.73
C GLY A 107 30.14 -38.80 8.97
N GLY A 108 30.90 -37.81 9.41
CA GLY A 108 31.78 -37.93 10.56
C GLY A 108 33.27 -37.68 10.29
N ASP A 109 33.66 -37.21 9.12
CA ASP A 109 35.05 -36.87 8.78
C ASP A 109 35.33 -35.36 8.68
N GLY A 110 34.38 -34.54 9.13
CA GLY A 110 34.45 -33.08 9.21
C GLY A 110 34.18 -32.37 7.89
N LYS A 111 33.56 -33.08 6.93
CA LYS A 111 33.22 -32.54 5.61
C LYS A 111 31.72 -32.32 5.48
N LEU A 112 31.32 -31.42 4.59
CA LEU A 112 29.95 -31.39 4.10
C LEU A 112 29.72 -32.58 3.16
N ASP A 113 28.73 -33.40 3.48
CA ASP A 113 28.26 -34.47 2.61
C ASP A 113 27.09 -34.03 1.73
N VAL A 114 27.18 -34.37 0.45
CA VAL A 114 26.11 -34.19 -0.54
C VAL A 114 25.79 -35.54 -1.18
N TYR A 115 24.57 -36.03 -0.99
CA TYR A 115 24.13 -37.33 -1.51
C TYR A 115 23.33 -37.17 -2.81
N LEU A 116 23.80 -37.77 -3.90
CA LEU A 116 23.08 -37.79 -5.18
C LEU A 116 22.35 -39.13 -5.36
N PHE A 117 21.02 -39.12 -5.37
CA PHE A 117 20.20 -40.33 -5.62
C PHE A 117 18.79 -40.02 -6.09
N ASP A 118 18.13 -41.04 -6.63
CA ASP A 118 16.71 -40.96 -7.00
C ASP A 118 15.86 -40.91 -5.72
N PHE A 119 15.18 -39.79 -5.49
CA PHE A 119 14.26 -39.68 -4.35
C PHE A 119 13.08 -40.65 -4.53
N PRO A 120 12.58 -41.25 -3.44
CA PRO A 120 11.35 -42.02 -3.51
C PRO A 120 10.19 -41.11 -3.96
N PRO A 121 9.21 -41.63 -4.72
CA PRO A 121 8.04 -40.85 -5.10
C PRO A 121 7.36 -40.26 -3.86
N PRO A 122 7.01 -38.96 -3.88
CA PRO A 122 6.32 -38.35 -2.75
C PRO A 122 4.90 -38.92 -2.62
N PRO A 123 4.26 -38.78 -1.45
CA PRO A 123 2.83 -39.09 -1.30
C PRO A 123 1.97 -38.38 -2.36
N PRO A 124 0.82 -38.96 -2.77
CA PRO A 124 -0.08 -38.33 -3.73
C PRO A 124 -0.42 -36.89 -3.36
N GLY A 125 -0.28 -35.97 -4.32
CA GLY A 125 -0.56 -34.54 -4.13
C GLY A 125 0.61 -33.71 -3.57
N LYS A 126 1.75 -34.32 -3.25
CA LYS A 126 2.98 -33.59 -2.90
C LYS A 126 3.94 -33.55 -4.10
N GLN A 127 4.63 -32.43 -4.26
CA GLN A 127 5.73 -32.32 -5.21
C GLN A 127 6.99 -32.98 -4.66
N MET A 128 7.77 -33.59 -5.55
CA MET A 128 9.04 -34.20 -5.16
C MET A 128 10.08 -33.09 -4.99
N PRO A 129 10.82 -33.03 -3.86
CA PRO A 129 11.86 -32.03 -3.72
C PRO A 129 12.96 -32.24 -4.76
N HIS A 130 13.53 -31.14 -5.24
CA HIS A 130 14.68 -31.14 -6.15
C HIS A 130 15.98 -31.44 -5.39
N ALA A 131 16.09 -30.89 -4.19
CA ALA A 131 17.11 -31.16 -3.22
C ALA A 131 16.53 -30.85 -1.82
N TRP A 132 17.28 -31.17 -0.76
CA TRP A 132 16.98 -30.76 0.61
C TRP A 132 18.24 -30.79 1.46
N THR A 133 18.22 -29.99 2.52
CA THR A 133 19.24 -29.93 3.54
C THR A 133 18.68 -30.40 4.86
N LYS A 134 19.47 -31.17 5.62
CA LYS A 134 19.08 -31.62 6.95
C LYS A 134 20.24 -31.52 7.90
N ALA A 135 19.99 -30.85 9.02
CA ALA A 135 20.86 -30.89 10.17
C ALA A 135 20.96 -32.33 10.70
N TYR A 136 22.19 -32.75 11.04
CA TYR A 136 22.38 -33.96 11.83
C TYR A 136 21.54 -33.88 13.12
N PRO A 137 20.98 -34.99 13.59
CA PRO A 137 20.13 -34.98 14.77
C PRO A 137 20.94 -34.57 16.01
N ALA A 138 20.89 -33.29 16.37
CA ALA A 138 21.24 -32.85 17.71
C ALA A 138 20.14 -33.37 18.64
N ASP A 139 20.36 -34.52 19.29
CA ASP A 139 19.52 -35.15 20.32
C ASP A 139 18.10 -34.56 20.38
N LEU A 140 17.21 -35.08 19.52
CA LEU A 140 15.83 -34.63 19.22
C LEU A 140 14.95 -34.49 20.47
N ASN A 141 15.22 -33.49 21.31
CA ASN A 141 14.33 -33.07 22.36
C ASN A 141 13.38 -32.04 21.75
N PRO A 142 12.10 -32.36 21.54
CA PRO A 142 11.12 -31.44 20.97
C PRO A 142 10.89 -30.16 21.80
N ASN A 143 11.46 -30.09 23.01
CA ASN A 143 11.44 -28.93 23.90
C ASN A 143 12.75 -28.12 23.92
N MET A 144 13.83 -28.57 23.27
CA MET A 144 15.02 -27.75 23.06
C MET A 144 14.78 -26.85 21.83
N GLY A 145 15.45 -25.69 21.78
CA GLY A 145 15.35 -24.76 20.65
C GLY A 145 15.82 -25.37 19.32
N CYS A 146 16.26 -24.55 18.37
CA CYS A 146 16.98 -25.04 17.19
C CYS A 146 18.48 -24.86 17.45
N PRO A 147 19.17 -25.81 18.12
CA PRO A 147 20.60 -25.66 18.36
C PRO A 147 21.34 -25.72 17.03
N LYS A 148 22.49 -25.03 16.97
CA LYS A 148 23.39 -25.20 15.83
C LYS A 148 23.81 -26.66 15.69
N SER A 149 23.92 -27.12 14.45
CA SER A 149 24.33 -28.47 14.12
C SER A 149 25.00 -28.48 12.74
N PRO A 150 25.99 -29.37 12.50
CA PRO A 150 26.34 -29.70 11.13
C PRO A 150 25.11 -30.21 10.37
N ALA A 151 25.16 -30.11 9.04
CA ALA A 151 24.11 -30.53 8.15
C ALA A 151 24.70 -31.23 6.92
N TYR A 152 23.86 -31.99 6.22
CA TYR A 152 24.18 -32.59 4.93
C TYR A 152 23.10 -32.20 3.90
N MET A 153 23.44 -32.34 2.63
CA MET A 153 22.53 -32.10 1.52
C MET A 153 22.19 -33.40 0.80
N ALA A 154 21.02 -33.47 0.20
CA ALA A 154 20.63 -34.53 -0.71
C ALA A 154 20.06 -33.92 -1.99
N VAL A 155 20.48 -34.44 -3.14
CA VAL A 155 20.09 -33.96 -4.47
C VAL A 155 19.34 -35.08 -5.20
N ASN A 156 18.19 -34.74 -5.74
CA ASN A 156 17.37 -35.66 -6.52
C ASN A 156 17.97 -35.88 -7.89
N LEU A 157 18.55 -37.06 -8.10
CA LEU A 157 19.21 -37.44 -9.35
C LEU A 157 18.26 -37.36 -10.55
N LEU A 158 17.03 -37.86 -10.41
CA LEU A 158 16.07 -37.89 -11.51
C LEU A 158 15.74 -36.48 -12.02
N TRP A 159 15.60 -35.52 -11.10
CA TRP A 159 15.41 -34.12 -11.43
C TRP A 159 16.68 -33.51 -12.04
N ALA A 160 17.84 -33.70 -11.39
CA ALA A 160 19.11 -33.11 -11.82
C ALA A 160 19.53 -33.54 -13.24
N ARG A 161 19.12 -34.74 -13.69
CA ARG A 161 19.32 -35.21 -15.07
C ARG A 161 18.60 -34.37 -16.12
N GLY A 162 17.42 -33.85 -15.79
CA GLY A 162 16.55 -33.11 -16.71
C GLY A 162 16.60 -31.59 -16.55
N ALA A 163 17.11 -31.10 -15.43
CA ALA A 163 17.23 -29.68 -15.14
C ALA A 163 18.36 -29.01 -15.96
N SER A 164 18.21 -27.70 -16.21
CA SER A 164 19.29 -26.88 -16.76
C SER A 164 20.42 -26.70 -15.73
N GLN A 165 21.62 -26.31 -16.20
CA GLN A 165 22.74 -26.05 -15.30
C GLN A 165 22.42 -24.92 -14.30
N ASP A 166 21.78 -23.84 -14.77
CA ASP A 166 21.40 -22.71 -13.92
C ASP A 166 20.39 -23.13 -12.84
N GLU A 167 19.40 -23.95 -13.18
CA GLU A 167 18.46 -24.49 -12.18
C GLU A 167 19.15 -25.37 -11.14
N VAL A 168 20.09 -26.25 -11.55
CA VAL A 168 20.83 -27.07 -10.60
C VAL A 168 21.70 -26.19 -9.71
N SER A 169 22.46 -25.26 -10.28
CA SER A 169 23.33 -24.34 -9.52
C SER A 169 22.52 -23.47 -8.54
N GLY A 170 21.39 -22.91 -8.97
CA GLY A 170 20.54 -22.10 -8.10
C GLY A 170 19.94 -22.91 -6.94
N ILE A 171 19.45 -24.12 -7.19
CA ILE A 171 18.96 -24.98 -6.10
C ILE A 171 20.10 -25.40 -5.17
N LEU A 172 21.32 -25.65 -5.67
CA LEU A 172 22.47 -25.95 -4.81
C LEU A 172 22.85 -24.75 -3.92
N ALA A 173 22.74 -23.51 -4.42
CA ALA A 173 22.96 -22.31 -3.62
C ALA A 173 21.92 -22.21 -2.49
N HIS A 174 20.64 -22.35 -2.84
CA HIS A 174 19.54 -22.40 -1.85
C HIS A 174 19.81 -23.42 -0.73
N GLU A 175 20.15 -24.65 -1.11
CA GLU A 175 20.39 -25.71 -0.13
C GLU A 175 21.68 -25.49 0.68
N TYR A 176 22.77 -25.02 0.07
CA TYR A 176 23.98 -24.72 0.84
C TYR A 176 23.75 -23.59 1.85
N PHE A 177 22.90 -22.62 1.53
CA PHE A 177 22.53 -21.57 2.47
C PHE A 177 21.86 -22.14 3.73
N HIS A 178 21.02 -23.18 3.60
CA HIS A 178 20.47 -23.92 4.74
C HIS A 178 21.54 -24.62 5.58
N VAL A 179 22.63 -25.09 4.97
CA VAL A 179 23.78 -25.66 5.70
C VAL A 179 24.41 -24.59 6.58
N LEU A 180 24.61 -23.37 6.05
CA LEU A 180 25.15 -22.25 6.82
C LEU A 180 24.19 -21.79 7.91
N GLN A 181 22.89 -21.73 7.63
CA GLN A 181 21.86 -21.40 8.62
C GLN A 181 21.84 -22.37 9.80
N SER A 182 22.13 -23.66 9.55
CA SER A 182 22.24 -24.69 10.58
C SER A 182 23.41 -24.45 11.55
N THR A 183 24.35 -23.55 11.23
CA THR A 183 25.46 -23.19 12.12
C THR A 183 25.08 -22.16 13.20
N TYR A 184 23.88 -21.59 13.12
CA TYR A 184 23.38 -20.60 14.07
C TYR A 184 22.47 -21.25 15.12
N ASP A 185 22.58 -20.77 16.36
CA ASP A 185 21.62 -21.12 17.41
C ASP A 185 20.32 -20.32 17.20
N MET A 186 19.17 -20.98 17.34
CA MET A 186 17.88 -20.30 17.34
C MET A 186 17.13 -20.56 18.64
N ARG A 187 16.65 -19.48 19.26
CA ARG A 187 15.96 -19.51 20.55
C ARG A 187 14.67 -20.34 20.52
N GLY A 188 13.99 -20.37 19.38
CA GLY A 188 12.70 -21.04 19.19
C GLY A 188 12.84 -22.39 18.50
N GLN A 189 11.73 -23.12 18.37
CA GLN A 189 11.68 -24.33 17.55
C GLN A 189 11.94 -23.99 16.07
N CYS A 190 12.71 -24.81 15.36
CA CYS A 190 13.10 -24.59 13.96
C CYS A 190 11.89 -24.27 13.05
N LYS A 191 10.75 -24.92 13.30
CA LYS A 191 9.51 -24.74 12.52
C LYS A 191 8.99 -23.28 12.50
N PHE A 192 9.31 -22.48 13.52
CA PHE A 192 8.88 -21.08 13.58
C PHE A 192 9.75 -20.15 12.72
N TYR A 193 10.91 -20.63 12.27
CA TYR A 193 11.83 -19.90 11.38
C TYR A 193 11.68 -20.33 9.93
N ARG A 194 11.06 -21.50 9.67
CA ARG A 194 10.95 -22.14 8.36
C ARG A 194 10.71 -21.16 7.22
N ASN A 195 9.63 -20.40 7.27
CA ASN A 195 9.25 -19.50 6.18
C ASN A 195 10.31 -18.43 5.89
N MET A 196 10.87 -17.85 6.94
CA MET A 196 11.93 -16.84 6.85
C MET A 196 13.23 -17.43 6.29
N ILE A 197 13.58 -18.64 6.77
CA ILE A 197 14.75 -19.41 6.34
C ILE A 197 14.70 -19.74 4.85
N GLU A 198 13.56 -20.19 4.34
CA GLU A 198 13.36 -20.52 2.93
C GLU A 198 13.46 -19.29 2.03
N GLY A 199 12.88 -18.16 2.44
CA GLY A 199 12.99 -16.91 1.69
C GLY A 199 14.42 -16.36 1.64
N LEU A 200 15.18 -16.48 2.73
CA LEU A 200 16.60 -16.12 2.78
C LEU A 200 17.46 -17.03 1.90
N ALA A 201 17.22 -18.35 1.94
CA ALA A 201 17.89 -19.29 1.06
C ALA A 201 17.55 -19.05 -0.42
N THR A 202 16.32 -18.63 -0.72
CA THR A 202 15.94 -18.22 -2.08
C THR A 202 16.65 -16.93 -2.50
N TYR A 203 16.88 -15.98 -1.59
CA TYR A 203 17.72 -14.81 -1.85
C TYR A 203 19.19 -15.18 -2.13
N ALA A 204 19.71 -16.24 -1.50
CA ALA A 204 21.08 -16.71 -1.75
C ALA A 204 21.31 -17.10 -3.22
N ILE A 205 20.27 -17.60 -3.92
CA ILE A 205 20.31 -17.85 -5.36
C ILE A 205 20.68 -16.58 -6.12
N HIS A 206 19.98 -15.47 -5.84
CA HIS A 206 20.29 -14.16 -6.43
C HIS A 206 21.70 -13.70 -6.04
N TYR A 207 22.09 -13.86 -4.78
CA TYR A 207 23.41 -13.43 -4.31
C TYR A 207 24.55 -14.11 -5.07
N VAL A 208 24.48 -15.43 -5.25
CA VAL A 208 25.51 -16.21 -5.95
C VAL A 208 25.40 -16.04 -7.48
N TYR A 209 24.18 -16.02 -8.00
CA TYR A 209 23.87 -16.04 -9.44
C TYR A 209 22.85 -14.97 -9.86
N PRO A 210 23.18 -13.65 -9.76
CA PRO A 210 22.26 -12.52 -9.96
C PRO A 210 21.78 -12.31 -11.41
N LYS A 211 22.07 -13.25 -12.30
CA LYS A 211 21.68 -13.25 -13.71
C LYS A 211 21.02 -14.55 -14.16
N SER A 212 20.90 -15.51 -13.26
CA SER A 212 20.23 -16.79 -13.54
C SER A 212 18.70 -16.65 -13.48
N ASN A 213 18.19 -15.70 -12.69
CA ASN A 213 16.78 -15.43 -12.46
C ASN A 213 15.98 -16.67 -12.02
N VAL A 214 16.65 -17.69 -11.47
CA VAL A 214 16.03 -18.96 -11.05
C VAL A 214 15.02 -18.70 -9.92
N GLU A 215 15.30 -17.71 -9.08
CA GLU A 215 14.46 -17.23 -8.00
C GLU A 215 13.19 -16.49 -8.46
N HIS A 216 13.15 -15.99 -9.70
CA HIS A 216 12.02 -15.22 -10.21
C HIS A 216 10.74 -16.05 -10.35
N LYS A 217 10.84 -17.38 -10.39
CA LYS A 217 9.66 -18.27 -10.42
C LYS A 217 8.81 -18.21 -9.14
N TRP A 218 9.38 -17.74 -8.02
CA TRP A 218 8.65 -17.56 -6.76
C TRP A 218 8.15 -16.12 -6.63
N PHE A 219 7.14 -15.77 -7.44
CA PHE A 219 6.62 -14.40 -7.54
C PHE A 219 5.36 -14.12 -6.72
N SER A 220 4.73 -15.15 -6.15
CA SER A 220 3.38 -15.04 -5.56
C SER A 220 3.24 -13.94 -4.51
N PHE A 221 4.23 -13.76 -3.64
CA PHE A 221 4.22 -12.72 -2.60
C PHE A 221 4.42 -11.30 -3.14
N SER A 222 5.04 -11.14 -4.31
CA SER A 222 5.18 -9.85 -5.01
C SER A 222 3.88 -9.45 -5.68
N GLU A 223 3.23 -10.41 -6.34
CA GLU A 223 1.95 -10.18 -7.03
C GLU A 223 0.79 -10.08 -6.05
N ASP A 224 0.60 -11.08 -5.18
CA ASP A 224 -0.43 -11.00 -4.14
C ASP A 224 0.13 -10.30 -2.91
N ALA A 225 0.09 -8.97 -2.95
CA ALA A 225 0.48 -8.10 -1.86
C ALA A 225 -0.14 -8.46 -0.50
N ARG A 226 -1.33 -9.10 -0.51
CA ARG A 226 -2.12 -9.43 0.68
C ARG A 226 -1.64 -10.70 1.38
N LEU A 227 -0.71 -11.44 0.77
CA LEU A 227 -0.03 -12.56 1.42
C LEU A 227 0.85 -12.06 2.55
N SER A 228 0.95 -12.87 3.61
CA SER A 228 1.75 -12.57 4.78
C SER A 228 3.14 -13.17 4.64
N ALA A 229 4.19 -12.39 4.88
CA ALA A 229 5.55 -12.94 4.98
C ALA A 229 5.72 -13.91 6.16
N LEU A 230 4.78 -13.92 7.12
CA LEU A 230 4.77 -14.93 8.19
C LEU A 230 4.34 -16.31 7.67
N THR A 231 3.57 -16.38 6.58
CA THR A 231 3.04 -17.63 6.02
C THR A 231 3.70 -18.02 4.70
N GLU A 232 4.27 -17.06 3.97
CA GLU A 232 4.99 -17.28 2.73
C GLU A 232 6.45 -17.65 2.98
N ALA A 233 6.96 -18.61 2.21
CA ALA A 233 8.33 -19.12 2.31
C ALA A 233 9.21 -18.51 1.20
N TYR A 234 9.53 -19.30 0.16
CA TYR A 234 10.39 -18.94 -0.97
C TYR A 234 10.09 -17.57 -1.60
N SER A 235 8.80 -17.24 -1.79
CA SER A 235 8.37 -16.01 -2.46
C SER A 235 8.71 -14.72 -1.70
N THR A 236 9.15 -14.81 -0.44
CA THR A 236 9.58 -13.64 0.36
C THR A 236 10.98 -13.14 0.04
N TRP A 237 11.73 -13.82 -0.85
CA TRP A 237 13.10 -13.45 -1.23
C TRP A 237 13.31 -11.97 -1.63
N PRO A 238 12.36 -11.26 -2.29
CA PRO A 238 12.56 -9.85 -2.63
C PRO A 238 12.70 -8.95 -1.40
N PHE A 239 12.15 -9.34 -0.25
CA PHE A 239 12.35 -8.58 0.99
C PHE A 239 13.81 -8.61 1.45
N TYR A 240 14.49 -9.76 1.36
CA TYR A 240 15.92 -9.84 1.72
C TYR A 240 16.81 -9.18 0.67
N LEU A 241 16.43 -9.22 -0.62
CA LEU A 241 17.06 -8.39 -1.65
C LEU A 241 16.95 -6.89 -1.32
N TYR A 242 15.80 -6.44 -0.82
CA TYR A 242 15.62 -5.07 -0.34
C TYR A 242 16.54 -4.75 0.84
N LEU A 243 16.66 -5.64 1.83
CA LEU A 243 17.56 -5.42 2.97
C LEU A 243 19.02 -5.30 2.49
N ALA A 244 19.49 -6.20 1.63
CA ALA A 244 20.85 -6.15 1.10
C ALA A 244 21.13 -4.86 0.32
N ASN A 245 20.20 -4.42 -0.55
CA ASN A 245 20.38 -3.20 -1.36
C ASN A 245 20.29 -1.90 -0.56
N THR A 246 19.52 -1.88 0.53
CA THR A 246 19.25 -0.63 1.27
C THR A 246 20.02 -0.49 2.57
N LEU A 247 20.38 -1.62 3.19
CA LEU A 247 21.09 -1.69 4.47
C LEU A 247 22.46 -2.36 4.36
N GLY A 248 22.79 -2.96 3.21
CA GLY A 248 24.01 -3.71 3.01
C GLY A 248 23.84 -5.21 3.30
N GLU A 249 24.70 -6.02 2.67
CA GLU A 249 24.72 -7.48 2.80
C GLU A 249 24.96 -7.96 4.23
N GLU A 250 25.62 -7.15 5.07
CA GLU A 250 25.89 -7.42 6.49
C GLU A 250 24.62 -7.55 7.34
N SER A 251 23.49 -7.04 6.85
CA SER A 251 22.19 -7.22 7.50
C SER A 251 21.76 -8.69 7.56
N ILE A 252 22.20 -9.51 6.60
CA ILE A 252 21.86 -10.93 6.52
C ILE A 252 22.50 -11.75 7.66
N PRO A 253 23.83 -11.76 7.86
CA PRO A 253 24.42 -12.46 9.00
C PRO A 253 23.98 -11.86 10.34
N ALA A 254 23.78 -10.54 10.44
CA ALA A 254 23.31 -9.90 11.67
C ALA A 254 21.93 -10.42 12.12
N LEU A 255 21.01 -10.65 11.19
CA LEU A 255 19.72 -11.29 11.45
C LEU A 255 19.88 -12.69 12.05
N HIS A 256 20.78 -13.50 11.48
CA HIS A 256 20.99 -14.87 11.94
C HIS A 256 21.63 -14.92 13.34
N GLU A 257 22.58 -14.03 13.63
CA GLU A 257 23.13 -13.89 15.00
C GLU A 257 22.05 -13.52 16.02
N ALA A 258 21.06 -12.72 15.61
CA ALA A 258 19.98 -12.30 16.49
C ALA A 258 19.03 -13.45 16.89
N TRP A 259 18.89 -14.50 16.07
CA TRP A 259 18.05 -15.67 16.35
C TRP A 259 18.46 -16.43 17.61
N ALA A 260 19.73 -16.34 18.03
CA ALA A 260 20.19 -16.97 19.28
C ALA A 260 19.45 -16.42 20.51
N SER A 261 18.92 -15.21 20.41
CA SER A 261 18.32 -14.47 21.52
C SER A 261 16.85 -14.11 21.35
N ASP A 262 16.31 -14.11 20.13
CA ASP A 262 14.94 -13.69 19.82
C ASP A 262 14.25 -14.68 18.89
N SER A 263 12.92 -14.64 18.80
CA SER A 263 12.19 -15.37 17.77
C SER A 263 12.41 -14.77 16.37
N ALA A 264 12.04 -15.49 15.30
CA ALA A 264 12.35 -15.15 13.92
C ALA A 264 12.15 -13.66 13.55
N PHE A 265 10.91 -13.18 13.59
CA PHE A 265 10.62 -11.79 13.21
C PHE A 265 10.92 -10.76 14.31
N GLU A 266 10.98 -11.17 15.58
CA GLU A 266 11.45 -10.28 16.66
C GLU A 266 12.95 -9.96 16.48
N ALA A 267 13.75 -10.96 16.09
CA ALA A 267 15.15 -10.80 15.76
C ALA A 267 15.32 -9.82 14.59
N LEU A 268 14.51 -9.99 13.54
CA LEU A 268 14.48 -9.09 12.40
C LEU A 268 14.16 -7.67 12.82
N ASP A 269 13.05 -7.43 13.53
CA ASP A 269 12.65 -6.11 14.01
C ASP A 269 13.76 -5.43 14.81
N ARG A 270 14.42 -6.18 15.71
CA ARG A 270 15.51 -5.67 16.54
C ARG A 270 16.77 -5.32 15.74
N THR A 271 17.10 -6.07 14.69
CA THR A 271 18.31 -5.83 13.88
C THR A 271 18.20 -4.61 12.96
N LEU A 272 17.00 -4.11 12.73
CA LEU A 272 16.75 -2.99 11.82
C LEU A 272 16.70 -1.66 12.60
N GLU A 273 17.47 -0.66 12.15
CA GLU A 273 17.41 0.68 12.75
C GLU A 273 16.06 1.35 12.48
N GLY A 274 15.24 1.52 13.52
CA GLY A 274 13.86 1.99 13.40
C GLY A 274 12.84 0.86 13.18
N GLY A 275 13.29 -0.40 13.22
CA GLY A 275 12.48 -1.60 13.19
C GLY A 275 11.72 -1.84 11.89
N LEU A 276 10.87 -2.86 11.91
CA LEU A 276 9.92 -3.20 10.85
C LEU A 276 8.94 -2.07 10.59
N LYS A 277 8.60 -1.24 11.59
CA LYS A 277 7.72 -0.08 11.36
C LYS A 277 8.24 0.80 10.22
N LYS A 278 9.54 1.08 10.20
CA LYS A 278 10.18 1.87 9.13
C LYS A 278 10.39 1.04 7.87
N HIS A 279 11.13 -0.06 8.00
CA HIS A 279 11.64 -0.81 6.86
C HIS A 279 10.56 -1.59 6.09
N TRP A 280 9.49 -2.01 6.76
CA TRP A 280 8.40 -2.73 6.09
C TRP A 280 7.60 -1.82 5.15
N LEU A 281 7.37 -0.56 5.53
CA LEU A 281 6.72 0.41 4.66
C LEU A 281 7.60 0.75 3.46
N ASP A 282 8.89 0.98 3.70
CA ASP A 282 9.83 1.30 2.62
C ASP A 282 9.98 0.13 1.64
N PHE A 283 10.05 -1.11 2.14
CA PHE A 283 9.94 -2.30 1.32
C PHE A 283 8.62 -2.32 0.52
N ALA A 284 7.49 -2.07 1.15
CA ALA A 284 6.19 -2.08 0.47
C ALA A 284 6.13 -1.03 -0.66
N VAL A 285 6.75 0.13 -0.48
CA VAL A 285 6.87 1.14 -1.55
C VAL A 285 7.71 0.60 -2.71
N LYS A 286 8.89 0.02 -2.42
CA LYS A 286 9.75 -0.58 -3.46
C LYS A 286 9.07 -1.75 -4.17
N ALA A 287 8.28 -2.54 -3.45
CA ALA A 287 7.53 -3.68 -3.97
C ALA A 287 6.32 -3.30 -4.84
N TRP A 288 6.00 -2.00 -4.98
CA TRP A 288 5.11 -1.55 -6.05
C TRP A 288 5.70 -1.89 -7.43
N ASN A 289 7.03 -1.81 -7.58
CA ASN A 289 7.81 -2.29 -8.73
C ASN A 289 7.31 -1.84 -10.12
N GLN A 290 6.57 -0.73 -10.18
CA GLN A 290 6.05 -0.13 -11.40
C GLN A 290 5.88 1.38 -11.23
N GLU A 291 5.54 2.07 -12.32
CA GLU A 291 5.29 3.52 -12.29
C GLU A 291 4.29 3.92 -11.19
N PRO A 292 4.54 4.99 -10.42
CA PRO A 292 5.54 6.04 -10.68
C PRO A 292 6.94 5.75 -10.12
N LEU A 293 7.16 4.59 -9.53
CA LEU A 293 8.46 4.23 -8.98
C LEU A 293 9.33 3.62 -10.08
N SER A 294 10.55 4.14 -10.26
CA SER A 294 11.51 3.59 -11.22
C SER A 294 12.64 2.83 -10.54
N ASP A 295 13.15 3.31 -9.40
CA ASP A 295 14.22 2.65 -8.62
C ASP A 295 13.65 1.56 -7.69
N SER A 296 13.63 0.31 -8.16
CA SER A 296 13.09 -0.86 -7.44
C SER A 296 13.63 -2.19 -8.04
N PHE A 297 13.00 -3.32 -7.72
CA PHE A 297 13.46 -4.66 -8.06
C PHE A 297 13.70 -4.89 -9.56
N LEU A 298 12.91 -4.27 -10.42
CA LEU A 298 13.15 -4.31 -11.87
C LEU A 298 14.53 -3.74 -12.26
N GLN A 299 14.99 -2.69 -11.58
CA GLN A 299 16.33 -2.12 -11.83
C GLN A 299 17.44 -2.89 -11.12
N TRP A 300 17.15 -3.44 -9.94
CA TRP A 300 18.16 -4.14 -9.13
C TRP A 300 18.49 -5.52 -9.69
N ASP A 301 17.49 -6.20 -10.25
CA ASP A 301 17.60 -7.63 -10.59
C ASP A 301 16.82 -8.05 -11.84
N ASP A 302 16.36 -7.12 -12.67
CA ASP A 302 15.49 -7.44 -13.83
C ASP A 302 14.17 -8.16 -13.42
N TYR A 303 13.83 -8.15 -12.12
CA TYR A 303 12.64 -8.81 -11.57
C TYR A 303 11.39 -8.00 -11.85
N ALA A 304 10.55 -8.51 -12.76
CA ALA A 304 9.42 -7.77 -13.33
C ALA A 304 8.06 -8.05 -12.68
N ALA A 305 8.00 -8.80 -11.58
CA ALA A 305 6.73 -9.07 -10.90
C ALA A 305 6.19 -7.78 -10.27
N VAL A 306 4.91 -7.52 -10.48
CA VAL A 306 4.21 -6.32 -9.98
C VAL A 306 2.96 -6.72 -9.20
N PRO A 307 2.51 -5.92 -8.23
CA PRO A 307 1.30 -6.22 -7.48
C PRO A 307 0.08 -6.40 -8.37
N GLY A 308 -0.68 -7.46 -8.12
CA GLY A 308 -1.88 -7.83 -8.84
C GLY A 308 -3.09 -8.01 -7.91
N ARG A 309 -4.28 -7.99 -8.49
CA ARG A 309 -5.55 -8.25 -7.80
C ARG A 309 -6.57 -8.86 -8.75
N GLY A 310 -7.25 -9.91 -8.30
CA GLY A 310 -8.35 -10.52 -9.03
C GLY A 310 -8.29 -12.04 -9.01
N ILE A 311 -8.72 -12.65 -10.11
CA ILE A 311 -8.65 -14.10 -10.30
C ILE A 311 -7.33 -14.39 -11.04
N PRO A 312 -6.46 -15.28 -10.51
CA PRO A 312 -5.25 -15.68 -11.20
C PRO A 312 -5.54 -16.29 -12.57
N ASP A 313 -4.63 -16.10 -13.52
CA ASP A 313 -4.69 -16.78 -14.82
C ASP A 313 -4.31 -18.28 -14.71
N ALA A 314 -4.20 -18.96 -15.86
CA ALA A 314 -3.86 -20.39 -15.89
C ALA A 314 -2.44 -20.71 -15.40
N GLN A 315 -1.56 -19.70 -15.35
CA GLN A 315 -0.19 -19.79 -14.88
C GLN A 315 -0.07 -19.36 -13.40
N GLY A 316 -1.16 -18.87 -12.81
CA GLY A 316 -1.21 -18.40 -11.42
C GLY A 316 -0.87 -16.93 -11.26
N HIS A 317 -0.70 -16.17 -12.34
CA HIS A 317 -0.43 -14.73 -12.26
C HIS A 317 -1.69 -13.94 -11.96
N LEU A 318 -1.58 -12.97 -11.05
CA LEU A 318 -2.67 -12.05 -10.77
C LEU A 318 -2.72 -10.91 -11.80
N PRO A 319 -3.92 -10.43 -12.19
CA PRO A 319 -4.02 -9.24 -13.01
C PRO A 319 -3.38 -8.03 -12.33
N GLU A 320 -2.45 -7.36 -13.00
CA GLU A 320 -1.76 -6.15 -12.52
C GLU A 320 -2.75 -5.10 -11.96
N ILE A 321 -2.40 -4.50 -10.82
CA ILE A 321 -3.13 -3.34 -10.29
C ILE A 321 -2.82 -2.13 -11.17
N LYS A 322 -3.74 -1.82 -12.08
CA LYS A 322 -3.69 -0.61 -12.90
C LYS A 322 -4.34 0.57 -12.18
N PRO A 323 -3.88 1.82 -12.43
CA PRO A 323 -4.59 3.00 -11.95
C PRO A 323 -6.05 2.99 -12.41
N GLU A 324 -6.95 3.01 -11.43
CA GLU A 324 -8.39 3.10 -11.63
C GLU A 324 -8.72 4.49 -12.16
N LYS A 325 -9.34 4.55 -13.34
CA LYS A 325 -9.69 5.82 -13.96
C LYS A 325 -10.85 6.47 -13.21
N VAL A 326 -10.65 7.72 -12.77
CA VAL A 326 -11.74 8.51 -12.19
C VAL A 326 -12.77 8.84 -13.27
N VAL A 327 -13.98 8.29 -13.12
CA VAL A 327 -15.13 8.54 -14.01
C VAL A 327 -16.29 9.07 -13.17
N PHE A 328 -16.65 10.33 -13.37
CA PHE A 328 -17.70 10.96 -12.60
C PHE A 328 -19.09 10.42 -12.91
N ASP A 329 -19.93 10.35 -11.89
CA ASP A 329 -21.36 10.10 -11.99
C ASP A 329 -22.11 11.34 -12.53
N ALA A 330 -23.44 11.25 -12.61
CA ALA A 330 -24.29 12.35 -13.07
C ALA A 330 -24.20 13.63 -12.22
N ASN A 331 -23.64 13.55 -11.02
CA ASN A 331 -23.48 14.66 -10.08
C ASN A 331 -22.03 15.22 -10.10
N GLY A 332 -21.16 14.73 -10.99
CA GLY A 332 -19.77 15.18 -11.03
C GLY A 332 -18.92 14.62 -9.88
N GLN A 333 -19.29 13.46 -9.33
CA GLN A 333 -18.62 12.84 -8.20
C GLN A 333 -18.10 11.44 -8.54
N TYR A 334 -16.99 11.07 -7.92
CA TYR A 334 -16.44 9.73 -7.96
C TYR A 334 -16.13 9.29 -6.55
N ARG A 335 -16.51 8.06 -6.21
CA ARG A 335 -16.24 7.47 -4.91
C ARG A 335 -15.85 6.01 -5.09
N TYR A 336 -14.77 5.63 -4.42
CA TYR A 336 -14.29 4.26 -4.39
C TYR A 336 -14.02 3.86 -2.95
N GLU A 337 -14.67 2.79 -2.50
CA GLU A 337 -14.43 2.19 -1.17
C GLU A 337 -13.33 1.14 -1.29
N MET A 338 -12.21 1.37 -0.63
CA MET A 338 -11.08 0.46 -0.67
C MET A 338 -11.32 -0.69 0.31
N ASN A 339 -11.46 -1.91 -0.20
CA ASN A 339 -11.59 -3.13 0.60
C ASN A 339 -10.22 -3.70 1.02
N MET A 340 -9.47 -2.95 1.83
CA MET A 340 -8.13 -3.36 2.23
C MET A 340 -8.17 -4.65 3.05
N LEU A 341 -7.20 -5.53 2.79
CA LEU A 341 -6.92 -6.70 3.61
C LEU A 341 -5.43 -6.74 3.90
N LEU A 342 -5.06 -6.34 5.11
CA LEU A 342 -3.68 -6.27 5.55
C LEU A 342 -3.44 -7.32 6.63
N ARG A 343 -3.04 -8.51 6.22
CA ARG A 343 -2.54 -9.54 7.13
C ARG A 343 -1.26 -9.04 7.82
N PRO A 344 -0.90 -9.60 8.98
CA PRO A 344 0.39 -9.35 9.61
C PRO A 344 1.54 -9.55 8.62
N MET A 345 2.52 -8.66 8.57
CA MET A 345 3.59 -8.66 7.56
C MET A 345 3.07 -8.79 6.11
N SER A 346 2.03 -8.03 5.76
CA SER A 346 1.53 -7.92 4.39
C SER A 346 1.45 -6.46 3.95
N ARG A 347 1.05 -6.25 2.69
CA ARG A 347 0.82 -4.93 2.10
C ARG A 347 -0.44 -4.93 1.24
N ASP A 348 -0.91 -3.76 0.83
CA ASP A 348 -1.99 -3.63 -0.14
C ASP A 348 -1.84 -2.30 -0.89
N TYR A 349 -2.34 -2.26 -2.12
CA TYR A 349 -2.17 -1.12 -3.02
C TYR A 349 -3.49 -0.69 -3.64
N TYR A 350 -3.67 0.61 -3.81
CA TYR A 350 -4.74 1.19 -4.62
C TYR A 350 -4.14 2.30 -5.47
N ALA A 351 -4.43 2.30 -6.76
CA ALA A 351 -3.93 3.31 -7.69
C ALA A 351 -5.10 3.99 -8.38
N PHE A 352 -5.03 5.31 -8.54
CA PHE A 352 -6.07 6.12 -9.16
C PHE A 352 -5.46 7.07 -10.20
N ASP A 353 -6.02 7.07 -11.41
CA ASP A 353 -5.72 8.04 -12.45
C ASP A 353 -6.66 9.24 -12.31
N VAL A 354 -6.06 10.39 -11.99
CA VAL A 354 -6.72 11.67 -11.72
C VAL A 354 -6.30 12.73 -12.73
N SER A 355 -5.66 12.32 -13.83
CA SER A 355 -5.18 13.21 -14.89
C SER A 355 -6.30 13.86 -15.73
N GLY A 356 -7.55 13.42 -15.54
CA GLY A 356 -8.71 13.95 -16.25
C GLY A 356 -8.88 15.45 -16.03
N GLU A 357 -9.11 16.21 -17.11
CA GLU A 357 -9.22 17.68 -17.05
C GLU A 357 -10.37 18.18 -16.17
N ASP A 358 -11.39 17.35 -16.00
CA ASP A 358 -12.54 17.61 -15.15
C ASP A 358 -12.27 17.33 -13.68
N VAL A 359 -11.17 16.66 -13.31
CA VAL A 359 -10.83 16.42 -11.90
C VAL A 359 -10.30 17.70 -11.28
N ARG A 360 -11.03 18.22 -10.29
CA ARG A 360 -10.70 19.49 -9.61
C ARG A 360 -10.23 19.28 -8.19
N SER A 361 -10.75 18.28 -7.51
CA SER A 361 -10.28 17.92 -6.17
C SER A 361 -10.33 16.42 -5.94
N VAL A 362 -9.41 15.97 -5.08
CA VAL A 362 -9.26 14.57 -4.68
C VAL A 362 -9.10 14.53 -3.17
N SER A 363 -9.82 13.62 -2.51
CA SER A 363 -9.75 13.37 -1.07
C SER A 363 -9.57 11.88 -0.81
N ILE A 364 -8.73 11.54 0.14
CA ILE A 364 -8.42 10.15 0.51
C ILE A 364 -8.50 10.03 2.02
N ASP A 365 -9.36 9.15 2.52
CA ASP A 365 -9.49 8.89 3.95
C ASP A 365 -8.28 8.11 4.46
N ASN A 366 -7.80 8.44 5.67
CA ASN A 366 -6.66 7.78 6.29
C ASN A 366 -7.01 6.37 6.78
N PRO A 367 -6.42 5.29 6.21
CA PRO A 367 -6.70 3.94 6.70
C PRO A 367 -6.06 3.63 8.05
N VAL A 368 -5.09 4.44 8.50
CA VAL A 368 -4.36 4.26 9.76
C VAL A 368 -5.16 4.77 10.98
N LEU A 369 -6.31 5.42 10.77
CA LEU A 369 -7.16 5.89 11.87
C LEU A 369 -7.54 4.73 12.81
N GLY A 370 -6.95 4.70 14.00
CA GLY A 370 -7.14 3.65 15.00
C GLY A 370 -6.15 2.49 14.96
N ASN A 371 -5.16 2.50 14.04
CA ASN A 371 -4.18 1.42 13.83
C ASN A 371 -2.71 1.91 13.69
N LEU A 372 -2.37 3.08 14.25
CA LEU A 372 -1.03 3.71 14.15
C LEU A 372 0.11 2.85 14.70
N ASP A 373 -0.20 1.92 15.60
CA ASP A 373 0.73 0.98 16.23
C ASP A 373 0.91 -0.32 15.44
N LYS A 374 0.19 -0.48 14.31
CA LYS A 374 0.13 -1.74 13.56
C LYS A 374 0.45 -1.60 12.07
N MET A 375 0.11 -0.46 11.48
CA MET A 375 0.29 -0.23 10.04
C MET A 375 0.75 1.18 9.74
N ASN A 376 1.45 1.33 8.63
CA ASN A 376 1.79 2.61 8.05
C ASN A 376 1.22 2.74 6.64
N VAL A 377 1.03 3.97 6.20
CA VAL A 377 0.54 4.29 4.85
C VAL A 377 1.40 5.38 4.24
N LYS A 378 1.73 5.21 2.95
CA LYS A 378 2.42 6.21 2.15
C LYS A 378 1.62 6.45 0.86
N LEU A 379 1.60 7.71 0.40
CA LEU A 379 1.10 8.05 -0.92
C LEU A 379 2.28 8.25 -1.88
N LEU A 380 2.24 7.59 -3.04
CA LEU A 380 3.12 7.86 -4.17
C LEU A 380 2.34 8.71 -5.18
N VAL A 381 2.75 9.96 -5.36
CA VAL A 381 2.03 10.92 -6.21
C VAL A 381 2.83 11.17 -7.47
N LYS A 382 2.34 10.72 -8.62
CA LYS A 382 2.91 11.06 -9.93
C LYS A 382 2.41 12.41 -10.40
N ARG A 383 3.33 13.26 -10.85
CA ARG A 383 3.04 14.53 -11.51
C ARG A 383 3.43 14.48 -12.99
N ARG A 384 2.80 15.33 -13.79
CA ARG A 384 3.02 15.47 -15.23
C ARG A 384 4.45 15.91 -15.51
N GLY A 385 5.09 15.17 -16.40
CA GLY A 385 6.49 15.35 -16.75
C GLY A 385 7.37 14.23 -16.21
N PRO A 386 8.63 14.16 -16.67
CA PRO A 386 9.51 13.04 -16.36
C PRO A 386 9.91 13.03 -14.88
N ASN A 387 9.81 11.85 -14.25
CA ASN A 387 10.40 11.50 -12.95
C ASN A 387 10.02 12.42 -11.78
N ARG A 388 8.81 12.99 -11.76
CA ARG A 388 8.30 13.74 -10.62
C ARG A 388 7.33 12.88 -9.85
N PHE A 389 7.85 12.22 -8.81
CA PHE A 389 7.00 11.63 -7.80
C PHE A 389 7.32 12.17 -6.41
N GLU A 390 6.29 12.28 -5.59
CA GLU A 390 6.40 12.65 -4.18
C GLU A 390 5.96 11.48 -3.32
N GLU A 391 6.74 11.23 -2.27
CA GLU A 391 6.44 10.29 -1.21
C GLU A 391 5.90 11.06 -0.01
N ILE A 392 4.63 10.83 0.34
CA ILE A 392 3.99 11.49 1.48
C ILE A 392 3.68 10.46 2.55
N LEU A 393 4.41 10.52 3.67
CA LEU A 393 4.14 9.70 4.84
C LEU A 393 2.92 10.26 5.59
N TRP A 394 1.95 9.40 5.88
CA TRP A 394 0.67 9.83 6.45
C TRP A 394 0.75 10.29 7.92
N GLU A 395 1.77 9.86 8.68
CA GLU A 395 1.81 10.05 10.13
C GLU A 395 2.20 11.47 10.59
N GLU A 396 2.81 12.31 9.74
CA GLU A 396 3.37 13.61 10.18
C GLU A 396 3.02 14.81 9.29
N PRO A 397 2.22 15.79 9.77
CA PRO A 397 1.35 15.71 10.96
C PRO A 397 0.19 14.72 10.74
N PHE A 398 -0.31 14.12 11.82
CA PHE A 398 -1.45 13.19 11.77
C PHE A 398 -2.67 13.82 11.10
N ARG A 399 -3.04 13.29 9.93
CA ARG A 399 -4.20 13.77 9.14
C ARG A 399 -5.25 12.68 9.04
N LYS A 400 -6.52 13.04 9.26
CA LYS A 400 -7.66 12.15 9.02
C LYS A 400 -7.87 11.87 7.53
N GLU A 401 -7.42 12.77 6.67
CA GLU A 401 -7.53 12.66 5.21
C GLU A 401 -6.45 13.51 4.52
N TYR A 402 -6.07 13.13 3.30
CA TYR A 402 -5.37 14.02 2.36
C TYR A 402 -6.36 14.64 1.39
N LEU A 403 -6.11 15.90 1.03
CA LEU A 403 -6.93 16.64 0.08
C LEU A 403 -6.04 17.43 -0.88
N TYR A 404 -6.10 17.05 -2.15
CA TYR A 404 -5.46 17.72 -3.26
C TYR A 404 -6.45 18.64 -3.98
N CYS A 405 -6.03 19.87 -4.24
CA CYS A 405 -6.82 20.86 -4.97
C CYS A 405 -6.16 21.15 -6.32
N LEU A 406 -6.63 20.51 -7.38
CA LEU A 406 -6.05 20.56 -8.72
C LEU A 406 -6.34 21.90 -9.44
N ASP A 407 -7.09 22.81 -8.82
CA ASP A 407 -7.16 24.20 -9.28
C ASP A 407 -5.92 25.02 -8.87
N LYS A 408 -5.20 24.62 -7.81
CA LYS A 408 -3.95 25.29 -7.39
C LYS A 408 -2.79 24.87 -8.27
N LYS A 409 -1.92 25.81 -8.60
CA LYS A 409 -0.78 25.57 -9.49
C LYS A 409 0.10 24.42 -9.02
N ASP A 410 0.27 24.29 -7.70
CA ASP A 410 1.07 23.25 -7.05
C ASP A 410 0.47 21.84 -7.16
N TYR A 411 -0.73 21.65 -7.70
CA TYR A 411 -1.35 20.32 -7.89
C TYR A 411 -1.98 20.13 -9.28
N GLN A 412 -1.93 21.14 -10.15
CA GLN A 412 -2.50 21.08 -11.51
C GLN A 412 -1.83 20.01 -12.39
N ASP A 413 -0.62 19.60 -12.04
CA ASP A 413 0.15 18.58 -12.75
C ASP A 413 -0.07 17.17 -12.21
N LEU A 414 -0.93 16.95 -11.22
CA LEU A 414 -1.09 15.63 -10.60
C LEU A 414 -1.79 14.64 -11.54
N GLU A 415 -1.20 13.47 -11.78
CA GLU A 415 -1.67 12.46 -12.74
C GLU A 415 -2.16 11.18 -12.08
N THR A 416 -1.36 10.64 -11.16
CA THR A 416 -1.64 9.34 -10.53
C THR A 416 -1.36 9.41 -9.05
N ILE A 417 -2.22 8.77 -8.25
CA ILE A 417 -1.98 8.57 -6.83
C ILE A 417 -2.00 7.09 -6.55
N VAL A 418 -0.93 6.57 -5.95
CA VAL A 418 -0.88 5.21 -5.43
C VAL A 418 -0.86 5.28 -3.91
N LEU A 419 -1.83 4.64 -3.27
CA LEU A 419 -1.83 4.40 -1.84
C LEU A 419 -1.14 3.07 -1.57
N VAL A 420 -0.08 3.11 -0.76
CA VAL A 420 0.66 1.96 -0.26
C VAL A 420 0.35 1.80 1.22
N ALA A 421 -0.27 0.69 1.61
CA ALA A 421 -0.52 0.36 3.01
C ALA A 421 0.30 -0.87 3.40
N ALA A 422 0.94 -0.84 4.57
CA ALA A 422 1.80 -1.91 5.05
C ALA A 422 1.49 -2.22 6.52
N ASN A 423 1.16 -3.47 6.82
CA ASN A 423 0.99 -3.96 8.20
C ASN A 423 2.31 -4.60 8.65
N TYR A 424 2.96 -3.98 9.62
CA TYR A 424 4.27 -4.40 10.15
C TYR A 424 4.17 -5.26 11.42
N GLN A 425 2.95 -5.65 11.82
CA GLN A 425 2.77 -6.58 12.92
C GLN A 425 3.34 -7.95 12.56
N HIS A 426 4.14 -8.51 13.47
CA HIS A 426 4.83 -9.78 13.26
C HIS A 426 4.63 -10.79 14.40
N THR A 427 3.98 -10.40 15.49
CA THR A 427 3.81 -11.23 16.70
C THR A 427 2.48 -11.97 16.76
N ARG A 428 1.51 -11.62 15.91
CA ARG A 428 0.15 -12.21 15.90
C ARG A 428 -0.28 -12.48 14.48
N ILE A 429 -0.33 -13.74 14.07
CA ILE A 429 -0.60 -14.17 12.68
C ILE A 429 -2.07 -14.00 12.25
N ASP A 430 -2.98 -13.90 13.22
CA ASP A 430 -4.44 -13.86 13.03
C ASP A 430 -5.04 -12.44 13.04
N GLU A 431 -4.23 -11.41 13.32
CA GLU A 431 -4.68 -10.01 13.36
C GLU A 431 -4.65 -9.34 11.98
N ALA A 432 -5.48 -9.81 11.05
CA ALA A 432 -5.68 -9.09 9.80
C ALA A 432 -6.42 -7.76 10.05
N LEU A 433 -5.91 -6.68 9.49
CA LEU A 433 -6.55 -5.37 9.47
C LEU A 433 -7.39 -5.24 8.20
N THR A 434 -8.63 -4.79 8.34
CA THR A 434 -9.55 -4.55 7.21
C THR A 434 -10.08 -3.11 7.21
N PRO A 435 -9.20 -2.09 7.15
CA PRO A 435 -9.67 -0.72 7.05
C PRO A 435 -10.44 -0.55 5.74
N SER A 436 -11.43 0.34 5.74
CA SER A 436 -12.21 0.68 4.54
C SER A 436 -12.15 2.17 4.27
N PRO A 437 -10.96 2.71 3.93
CA PRO A 437 -10.85 4.11 3.56
C PRO A 437 -11.55 4.32 2.22
N SER A 438 -12.06 5.54 2.01
CA SER A 438 -12.62 5.91 0.73
C SER A 438 -11.68 6.85 -0.04
N PHE A 439 -11.63 6.65 -1.35
CA PHE A 439 -11.09 7.62 -2.30
C PHE A 439 -12.26 8.38 -2.91
N LYS A 440 -12.15 9.69 -2.95
CA LYS A 440 -13.19 10.61 -3.43
C LYS A 440 -12.57 11.58 -4.42
N ALA A 441 -13.26 11.84 -5.52
CA ALA A 441 -12.90 12.91 -6.44
C ALA A 441 -14.15 13.67 -6.90
N THR A 442 -13.99 14.94 -7.25
CA THR A 442 -15.07 15.74 -7.81
C THR A 442 -14.58 16.72 -8.86
N ASN A 443 -15.49 17.08 -9.77
CA ASN A 443 -15.32 18.16 -10.73
C ASN A 443 -15.66 19.55 -10.18
N GLN A 444 -15.97 19.64 -8.88
CA GLN A 444 -16.18 20.92 -8.21
C GLN A 444 -14.83 21.58 -7.91
N GLY A 445 -14.73 22.87 -8.27
CA GLY A 445 -13.52 23.64 -7.98
C GLY A 445 -13.22 23.75 -6.48
N CYS A 446 -11.98 24.06 -6.16
CA CYS A 446 -11.48 24.02 -4.78
C CYS A 446 -10.64 25.23 -4.38
N HIS A 447 -10.17 26.03 -5.34
CA HIS A 447 -9.28 27.16 -5.07
C HIS A 447 -9.97 28.51 -5.16
N SER A 448 -10.61 28.79 -6.30
CA SER A 448 -11.18 30.09 -6.61
C SER A 448 -12.43 29.94 -7.45
N PHE A 449 -13.36 30.87 -7.29
CA PHE A 449 -14.57 30.93 -8.11
C PHE A 449 -14.82 32.35 -8.58
N LYS A 450 -15.40 32.50 -9.77
CA LYS A 450 -15.94 33.76 -10.26
C LYS A 450 -17.36 33.61 -10.74
N GLY A 451 -18.20 34.59 -10.43
CA GLY A 451 -19.56 34.54 -10.91
C GLY A 451 -20.44 35.69 -10.51
N THR A 452 -21.73 35.40 -10.41
CA THR A 452 -22.76 36.36 -10.03
C THR A 452 -23.57 35.84 -8.86
N VAL A 453 -23.81 36.68 -7.85
CA VAL A 453 -24.76 36.44 -6.76
C VAL A 453 -25.86 37.49 -6.87
N ARG A 454 -27.12 37.07 -6.81
CA ARG A 454 -28.29 37.94 -6.77
C ARG A 454 -28.99 37.75 -5.44
N TYR A 455 -29.29 38.85 -4.79
CA TYR A 455 -30.00 38.93 -3.53
C TYR A 455 -31.23 39.81 -3.73
N ARG A 456 -32.38 39.38 -3.23
CA ARG A 456 -33.60 40.16 -3.19
C ARG A 456 -34.25 39.98 -1.84
N GLN A 457 -34.51 41.08 -1.14
CA GLN A 457 -35.24 41.09 0.11
C GLN A 457 -36.50 41.91 -0.01
N GLU A 458 -37.56 41.37 0.54
CA GLU A 458 -38.86 41.98 0.61
C GLU A 458 -39.16 42.29 2.07
N VAL A 459 -39.13 43.58 2.43
CA VAL A 459 -39.40 44.05 3.79
C VAL A 459 -40.86 44.50 3.85
N PRO A 460 -41.75 43.74 4.51
CA PRO A 460 -43.14 44.15 4.68
C PRO A 460 -43.25 45.36 5.62
N SER A 461 -44.12 46.31 5.28
CA SER A 461 -44.34 47.52 6.09
C SER A 461 -45.79 47.99 5.98
N ALA A 462 -46.65 47.67 6.96
CA ALA A 462 -48.00 48.22 7.12
C ALA A 462 -48.87 48.22 5.84
N GLY A 463 -48.91 47.09 5.12
CA GLY A 463 -49.67 46.94 3.86
C GLY A 463 -48.90 47.36 2.59
N ASN A 464 -47.73 47.97 2.76
CA ASN A 464 -46.76 48.27 1.71
C ASN A 464 -45.55 47.32 1.79
N LYS A 465 -44.67 47.41 0.80
CA LYS A 465 -43.47 46.59 0.68
C LYS A 465 -42.30 47.41 0.15
N LEU A 466 -41.16 47.28 0.82
CA LEU A 466 -39.86 47.75 0.34
C LEU A 466 -39.11 46.55 -0.25
N VAL A 467 -38.61 46.69 -1.46
CA VAL A 467 -37.82 45.67 -2.16
C VAL A 467 -36.38 46.17 -2.26
N ILE A 468 -35.45 45.35 -1.80
CA ILE A 468 -34.01 45.58 -1.89
C ILE A 468 -33.45 44.49 -2.80
N GLU A 469 -32.95 44.87 -3.97
CA GLU A 469 -32.26 43.98 -4.90
C GLU A 469 -30.78 44.34 -4.90
N VAL A 470 -29.92 43.33 -4.79
CA VAL A 470 -28.47 43.48 -4.89
C VAL A 470 -27.95 42.41 -5.84
N GLU A 471 -27.12 42.80 -6.80
CA GLU A 471 -26.44 41.88 -7.70
C GLU A 471 -24.93 42.13 -7.58
N VAL A 472 -24.20 41.09 -7.20
CA VAL A 472 -22.74 41.08 -7.17
C VAL A 472 -22.28 40.37 -8.44
N LYS A 473 -21.72 41.11 -9.41
CA LYS A 473 -21.21 40.57 -10.68
C LYS A 473 -19.70 40.47 -10.69
N ASP A 474 -19.22 39.51 -11.49
CA ASP A 474 -17.81 39.25 -11.73
C ASP A 474 -16.99 39.10 -10.45
N PHE A 475 -17.65 38.69 -9.36
CA PHE A 475 -16.96 38.63 -8.08
C PHE A 475 -16.10 37.38 -8.04
N THR A 476 -14.86 37.54 -7.58
CA THR A 476 -13.92 36.44 -7.40
C THR A 476 -13.78 36.15 -5.92
N VAL A 477 -13.92 34.89 -5.55
CA VAL A 477 -13.65 34.41 -4.19
C VAL A 477 -12.45 33.47 -4.20
N LEU A 478 -11.57 33.62 -3.22
CA LEU A 478 -10.33 32.87 -3.09
C LEU A 478 -10.32 32.09 -1.76
N GLU A 479 -9.92 30.83 -1.79
CA GLU A 479 -9.67 30.04 -0.57
C GLU A 479 -8.58 30.72 0.27
N THR A 480 -8.85 30.96 1.55
CA THR A 480 -7.96 31.68 2.47
C THR A 480 -7.49 30.85 3.65
N GLY A 481 -7.93 29.60 3.72
CA GLY A 481 -7.56 28.64 4.74
C GLY A 481 -8.65 27.60 4.97
N ARG A 482 -8.28 26.55 5.69
CA ARG A 482 -9.21 25.53 6.19
C ARG A 482 -9.47 25.77 7.68
N ASP A 483 -10.66 25.41 8.13
CA ASP A 483 -10.98 25.38 9.56
C ASP A 483 -10.35 24.12 10.18
N ASP A 484 -9.58 24.28 11.27
CA ASP A 484 -8.90 23.16 11.94
C ASP A 484 -9.89 22.09 12.45
N ASP A 485 -11.12 22.47 12.76
CA ASP A 485 -12.17 21.59 13.29
C ASP A 485 -12.92 20.77 12.22
N SER A 486 -12.76 21.08 10.93
CA SER A 486 -13.40 20.30 9.87
C SER A 486 -12.70 20.48 8.54
N VAL A 487 -12.10 19.39 8.04
CA VAL A 487 -11.27 19.34 6.83
C VAL A 487 -12.01 19.74 5.54
N TYR A 488 -13.34 19.87 5.61
CA TYR A 488 -14.19 20.26 4.48
C TYR A 488 -14.58 21.74 4.44
N LYS A 489 -14.32 22.55 5.47
CA LYS A 489 -14.71 23.98 5.44
C LYS A 489 -13.61 24.81 4.79
N ASN A 490 -13.71 24.98 3.47
CA ASN A 490 -12.93 25.98 2.77
C ASN A 490 -13.49 27.38 3.08
N LYS A 491 -12.67 28.24 3.67
CA LYS A 491 -13.06 29.65 3.87
C LYS A 491 -12.69 30.43 2.62
N PHE A 492 -13.68 30.99 1.94
CA PHE A 492 -13.42 31.87 0.81
C PHE A 492 -13.59 33.34 1.19
N LEU A 493 -12.69 34.18 0.69
CA LEU A 493 -12.80 35.63 0.79
C LEU A 493 -12.99 36.22 -0.60
N THR A 494 -13.89 37.19 -0.72
CA THR A 494 -14.04 37.95 -1.95
C THR A 494 -12.81 38.83 -2.17
N VAL A 495 -12.22 38.77 -3.36
CA VAL A 495 -10.99 39.49 -3.73
C VAL A 495 -11.29 40.63 -4.71
N ASP A 496 -12.28 40.46 -5.58
CA ASP A 496 -12.69 41.43 -6.60
C ASP A 496 -14.19 41.28 -6.88
N GLY A 497 -14.81 42.29 -7.51
CA GLY A 497 -16.20 42.25 -7.97
C GLY A 497 -16.86 43.62 -8.02
N SER A 498 -18.03 43.67 -8.64
CA SER A 498 -18.89 44.85 -8.66
C SER A 498 -20.24 44.53 -8.02
N VAL A 499 -20.74 45.44 -7.19
CA VAL A 499 -22.06 45.35 -6.55
C VAL A 499 -22.95 46.39 -7.21
N THR A 500 -24.08 45.99 -7.75
CA THR A 500 -25.17 46.90 -8.11
C THR A 500 -26.31 46.69 -7.12
N TYR A 501 -27.00 47.76 -6.74
CA TYR A 501 -28.16 47.69 -5.87
C TYR A 501 -29.31 48.52 -6.40
N LYS A 502 -30.52 48.11 -6.06
CA LYS A 502 -31.76 48.80 -6.36
C LYS A 502 -32.72 48.65 -5.18
N VAL A 503 -33.20 49.78 -4.67
CA VAL A 503 -34.18 49.83 -3.58
C VAL A 503 -35.42 50.54 -4.08
N THR A 504 -36.55 49.85 -4.07
CA THR A 504 -37.83 50.37 -4.57
C THR A 504 -38.98 50.02 -3.63
N GLY A 505 -40.02 50.85 -3.63
CA GLY A 505 -41.27 50.56 -2.92
C GLY A 505 -41.55 51.54 -1.80
N LYS A 506 -42.28 51.09 -0.78
CA LYS A 506 -42.76 51.95 0.30
C LYS A 506 -42.45 51.38 1.68
N MET A 507 -42.08 52.27 2.59
CA MET A 507 -41.98 52.01 4.03
C MET A 507 -42.92 52.98 4.74
N GLY A 508 -44.09 52.47 5.16
CA GLY A 508 -45.22 53.30 5.56
C GLY A 508 -45.70 54.17 4.40
N GLU A 509 -45.75 55.49 4.60
CA GLU A 509 -46.14 56.49 3.59
C GLU A 509 -44.96 57.03 2.76
N CYS A 510 -43.74 56.54 3.00
CA CYS A 510 -42.53 57.04 2.35
C CYS A 510 -42.15 56.16 1.16
N GLU A 511 -41.87 56.79 0.02
CA GLU A 511 -41.39 56.13 -1.20
C GLU A 511 -39.86 56.07 -1.22
N ALA A 512 -39.35 54.89 -1.54
CA ALA A 512 -37.94 54.63 -1.81
C ALA A 512 -37.75 54.40 -3.31
N ASN A 513 -36.79 55.11 -3.90
CA ASN A 513 -36.30 54.81 -5.24
C ASN A 513 -34.82 55.19 -5.30
N ALA A 514 -33.94 54.20 -5.10
CA ALA A 514 -32.50 54.39 -5.17
C ALA A 514 -31.88 53.25 -5.97
N ALA A 515 -30.87 53.58 -6.77
CA ALA A 515 -30.02 52.60 -7.43
C ALA A 515 -28.59 53.12 -7.46
N GLY A 516 -27.62 52.20 -7.47
CA GLY A 516 -26.22 52.56 -7.53
C GLY A 516 -25.32 51.36 -7.77
N SER A 517 -24.02 51.63 -7.90
CA SER A 517 -22.99 50.61 -8.03
C SER A 517 -21.79 50.92 -7.14
N LEU A 518 -21.11 49.87 -6.70
CA LEU A 518 -19.91 49.91 -5.88
C LEU A 518 -18.91 48.90 -6.45
N THR A 519 -17.64 49.28 -6.56
CA THR A 519 -16.55 48.33 -6.81
C THR A 519 -16.04 47.81 -5.46
N LEU A 520 -15.90 46.49 -5.33
CA LEU A 520 -15.32 45.89 -4.14
C LEU A 520 -13.83 46.26 -4.06
N LEU A 521 -13.39 46.77 -2.91
CA LEU A 521 -11.98 47.07 -2.70
C LEU A 521 -11.21 45.76 -2.47
N LYS A 522 -10.06 45.62 -3.15
CA LYS A 522 -9.17 44.48 -3.04
C LYS A 522 -8.61 44.39 -1.60
N GLY A 523 -8.89 43.30 -0.88
CA GLY A 523 -8.28 43.05 0.44
C GLY A 523 -9.06 42.10 1.36
N PRO A 524 -8.45 41.63 2.47
CA PRO A 524 -9.00 40.61 3.39
C PRO A 524 -10.25 41.08 4.18
N LYS A 525 -10.71 42.32 3.93
CA LYS A 525 -11.83 42.97 4.61
C LYS A 525 -13.14 42.89 3.81
N ALA A 526 -13.11 42.30 2.62
CA ALA A 526 -14.26 42.18 1.75
C ALA A 526 -15.09 40.94 2.07
N VAL A 527 -16.40 41.09 1.84
CA VAL A 527 -17.45 40.06 1.77
C VAL A 527 -16.99 38.66 2.17
N GLY A 528 -17.18 38.34 3.45
CA GLY A 528 -16.96 36.99 3.95
C GLY A 528 -17.95 36.06 3.28
N LEU A 529 -17.48 35.32 2.28
CA LEU A 529 -18.22 34.30 1.56
C LEU A 529 -17.83 32.93 2.10
N GLN A 530 -18.34 32.61 3.29
CA GLN A 530 -18.06 31.31 3.89
C GLN A 530 -18.96 30.29 3.22
N LEU A 531 -18.40 29.57 2.24
CA LEU A 531 -18.90 28.33 1.67
C LEU A 531 -18.45 27.18 2.57
N ASP A 532 -19.26 26.83 3.58
CA ASP A 532 -19.00 25.61 4.34
C ASP A 532 -19.44 24.42 3.46
N SER A 533 -18.54 23.81 2.70
CA SER A 533 -18.85 22.49 2.14
C SER A 533 -18.72 21.45 3.26
N TYR A 534 -19.75 20.65 3.46
CA TYR A 534 -19.64 19.44 4.26
C TYR A 534 -19.39 18.29 3.30
N GLN A 535 -18.17 17.73 3.37
CA GLN A 535 -17.68 16.57 2.63
C GLN A 535 -17.43 16.80 1.13
N ILE A 536 -16.24 16.40 0.67
CA ILE A 536 -15.86 16.35 -0.77
C ILE A 536 -16.59 15.23 -1.53
N ALA A 537 -17.30 14.37 -0.80
CA ALA A 537 -18.47 13.69 -1.32
C ALA A 537 -19.67 14.26 -0.57
N PRO A 538 -20.38 15.27 -1.09
CA PRO A 538 -21.75 15.45 -0.71
C PRO A 538 -22.42 14.11 -1.03
N LEU A 539 -22.72 13.32 0.00
CA LEU A 539 -23.99 12.62 -0.04
C LEU A 539 -25.02 13.67 -0.52
N PRO A 540 -26.03 13.32 -1.34
CA PRO A 540 -26.97 14.27 -1.97
C PRO A 540 -27.71 15.26 -1.03
N TRP A 541 -27.33 15.28 0.24
CA TRP A 541 -27.74 16.10 1.36
C TRP A 541 -26.58 16.88 2.05
N GLY A 542 -25.59 17.41 1.31
CA GLY A 542 -24.63 18.38 1.86
C GLY A 542 -25.22 19.78 2.07
N THR A 543 -25.12 20.35 3.27
CA THR A 543 -25.53 21.75 3.53
C THR A 543 -24.37 22.68 3.21
N TYR A 544 -24.56 23.57 2.24
CA TYR A 544 -23.61 24.66 2.00
C TYR A 544 -24.13 25.89 2.75
N ASN A 545 -23.32 26.42 3.66
CA ASN A 545 -23.59 27.77 4.15
C ASN A 545 -23.07 28.73 3.11
N LEU A 546 -23.84 29.74 2.74
CA LEU A 546 -23.35 30.88 2.00
C LEU A 546 -23.55 32.09 2.91
N ASN A 547 -22.52 32.45 3.66
CA ASN A 547 -22.50 33.73 4.34
C ASN A 547 -22.14 34.78 3.29
N VAL A 548 -22.86 35.89 3.16
CA VAL A 548 -22.40 37.01 2.30
C VAL A 548 -22.39 38.24 3.19
N LYS A 549 -21.22 38.58 3.76
CA LYS A 549 -21.08 39.78 4.60
C LYS A 549 -20.80 41.02 3.77
N MET A 550 -21.80 41.67 3.21
CA MET A 550 -21.52 42.90 2.49
C MET A 550 -21.24 44.06 3.48
N VAL A 551 -20.04 44.65 3.34
CA VAL A 551 -19.74 46.09 3.39
C VAL A 551 -19.02 46.71 4.63
N GLU A 552 -18.08 47.65 4.36
CA GLU A 552 -17.60 48.74 5.25
C GLU A 552 -18.20 50.14 4.90
N LYS A 553 -18.70 50.39 3.67
CA LYS A 553 -19.39 51.63 3.22
C LYS A 553 -20.93 51.65 3.39
N GLU A 554 -21.46 52.56 4.18
CA GLU A 554 -22.91 52.80 4.27
C GLU A 554 -23.49 53.28 2.93
N ILE A 555 -24.58 52.63 2.48
CA ILE A 555 -25.40 53.11 1.35
C ILE A 555 -26.56 53.93 1.91
N ALA A 556 -26.60 55.23 1.57
CA ALA A 556 -27.71 56.09 1.92
C ALA A 556 -28.84 55.96 0.90
N VAL A 557 -30.04 55.57 1.36
CA VAL A 557 -31.25 55.49 0.53
C VAL A 557 -32.18 56.64 0.91
N PRO A 558 -32.43 57.62 0.03
CA PRO A 558 -33.39 58.68 0.32
C PRO A 558 -34.81 58.13 0.34
N LEU A 559 -35.57 58.47 1.38
CA LEU A 559 -37.00 58.20 1.52
C LEU A 559 -37.77 59.51 1.37
N ILE A 560 -38.71 59.56 0.44
CA ILE A 560 -39.54 60.74 0.16
C ILE A 560 -40.94 60.50 0.74
N CYS A 561 -41.35 61.28 1.74
CA CYS A 561 -42.63 61.12 2.44
C CYS A 561 -43.62 62.23 2.06
N ALA A 562 -44.87 61.89 1.76
CA ALA A 562 -45.86 62.82 1.19
C ALA A 562 -46.35 63.96 2.12
N ARG A 563 -46.02 63.94 3.42
CA ARG A 563 -46.51 64.94 4.40
C ARG A 563 -45.56 65.19 5.57
N GLY A 564 -44.49 65.97 5.36
CA GLY A 564 -43.72 66.62 6.45
C GLY A 564 -43.18 65.77 7.62
N GLY A 565 -43.38 64.44 7.60
CA GLY A 565 -42.89 63.52 8.60
C GLY A 565 -41.39 63.41 8.42
N SER A 566 -40.63 63.65 9.50
CA SER A 566 -39.18 63.60 9.47
C SER A 566 -38.70 62.24 8.96
N PRO A 567 -38.03 62.17 7.80
CA PRO A 567 -37.33 60.96 7.43
C PRO A 567 -36.00 60.97 8.18
N VAL A 568 -35.92 60.30 9.31
CA VAL A 568 -34.63 59.99 9.92
C VAL A 568 -34.57 58.49 10.16
N TYR A 569 -34.12 57.80 9.12
CA TYR A 569 -33.65 56.43 9.26
C TYR A 569 -32.27 56.36 8.57
N ARG A 570 -31.22 56.72 9.31
CA ARG A 570 -29.87 56.17 9.08
C ARG A 570 -29.79 54.85 9.84
N THR A 571 -30.52 53.83 9.43
CA THR A 571 -29.99 52.50 9.75
C THR A 571 -29.00 52.18 8.65
N PRO A 572 -27.71 51.95 8.97
CA PRO A 572 -26.96 51.02 8.14
C PRO A 572 -27.88 49.80 7.99
N VAL A 573 -28.17 49.39 6.77
CA VAL A 573 -28.68 48.04 6.56
C VAL A 573 -27.42 47.20 6.57
N PRO A 574 -26.98 46.61 7.71
CA PRO A 574 -25.97 45.60 7.64
C PRO A 574 -26.58 44.47 6.81
N ILE A 575 -26.16 44.36 5.55
CA ILE A 575 -26.52 43.20 4.74
C ILE A 575 -25.61 42.08 5.22
N THR A 576 -25.93 41.58 6.42
CA THR A 576 -25.30 40.39 7.00
C THR A 576 -26.30 39.28 6.84
N THR A 577 -26.28 38.62 5.69
CA THR A 577 -27.15 37.48 5.46
C THR A 577 -26.34 36.21 5.74
N VAL A 578 -26.69 35.55 6.84
CA VAL A 578 -26.28 34.17 7.11
C VAL A 578 -27.33 33.28 6.49
N ILE A 579 -27.00 32.62 5.39
CA ILE A 579 -27.94 31.74 4.71
C ILE A 579 -27.44 30.31 4.83
N ARG A 580 -28.21 29.51 5.58
CA ARG A 580 -28.17 28.05 5.53
C ARG A 580 -29.06 27.62 4.37
N THR A 581 -28.48 27.12 3.29
CA THR A 581 -29.27 26.60 2.17
C THR A 581 -29.36 25.07 2.29
N PRO A 582 -30.56 24.49 2.25
CA PRO A 582 -30.69 23.07 2.00
C PRO A 582 -30.51 22.85 0.50
N TYR A 583 -29.35 22.29 0.14
CA TYR A 583 -29.07 21.59 -1.11
C TYR A 583 -29.06 22.42 -2.41
N PRO A 584 -27.86 22.78 -2.91
CA PRO A 584 -27.71 23.00 -4.34
C PRO A 584 -28.04 21.70 -5.09
N HIS A 585 -28.81 21.81 -6.17
CA HIS A 585 -28.91 20.72 -7.14
C HIS A 585 -27.60 20.67 -7.92
N HIS A 586 -26.67 19.84 -7.46
CA HIS A 586 -25.41 19.54 -8.16
C HIS A 586 -25.69 18.65 -9.37
N GLY A 587 -26.22 19.23 -10.46
CA GLY A 587 -26.12 18.57 -11.76
C GLY A 587 -24.66 18.50 -12.19
N GLY A 588 -24.30 17.60 -13.10
CA GLY A 588 -22.93 17.39 -13.62
C GLY A 588 -22.25 18.59 -14.32
N LYS A 589 -22.71 19.82 -14.08
CA LYS A 589 -22.01 21.06 -14.45
C LYS A 589 -20.98 21.38 -13.36
N THR A 590 -19.83 21.90 -13.79
CA THR A 590 -18.77 22.43 -12.91
C THR A 590 -19.19 23.68 -12.13
N ASP A 591 -20.25 24.34 -12.58
CA ASP A 591 -20.73 25.60 -12.03
C ASP A 591 -21.56 25.35 -10.76
N LEU A 592 -21.27 26.10 -9.70
CA LEU A 592 -22.11 26.14 -8.51
C LEU A 592 -23.31 27.04 -8.80
N ILE A 593 -24.47 26.42 -9.00
CA ILE A 593 -25.74 27.12 -9.20
C ILE A 593 -26.66 26.78 -8.04
N GLY A 594 -27.32 27.77 -7.47
CA GLY A 594 -28.33 27.52 -6.46
C GLY A 594 -29.24 28.72 -6.23
N GLU A 595 -30.37 28.44 -5.58
CA GLU A 595 -31.34 29.42 -5.15
C GLU A 595 -31.88 29.03 -3.77
N THR A 596 -32.23 30.01 -2.95
CA THR A 596 -32.83 29.81 -1.63
C THR A 596 -33.82 30.93 -1.34
N SER A 597 -34.88 30.61 -0.62
CA SER A 597 -35.81 31.62 -0.11
C SER A 597 -36.17 31.37 1.35
N ASN A 598 -36.10 32.41 2.19
CA ASN A 598 -36.57 32.36 3.58
C ASN A 598 -36.95 33.77 4.07
N PHE A 599 -38.08 33.91 4.77
CA PHE A 599 -38.56 35.19 5.33
C PHE A 599 -38.56 36.39 4.35
N GLY A 600 -38.96 36.17 3.09
CA GLY A 600 -38.97 37.22 2.07
C GLY A 600 -37.59 37.60 1.52
N MET A 601 -36.54 36.86 1.88
CA MET A 601 -35.22 36.93 1.23
C MET A 601 -35.13 35.84 0.18
N PHE A 602 -34.65 36.19 -1.01
CA PHE A 602 -34.39 35.33 -2.15
C PHE A 602 -32.95 35.53 -2.56
N VAL A 603 -32.17 34.46 -2.64
CA VAL A 603 -30.77 34.52 -3.09
C VAL A 603 -30.53 33.47 -4.13
N SER A 604 -29.92 33.87 -5.25
CA SER A 604 -29.43 32.94 -6.27
C SER A 604 -27.97 33.23 -6.61
N TRP A 605 -27.26 32.21 -7.06
CA TRP A 605 -25.86 32.33 -7.45
C TRP A 605 -25.54 31.44 -8.64
N GLU A 606 -24.58 31.87 -9.44
CA GLU A 606 -23.97 31.13 -10.54
C GLU A 606 -22.47 31.39 -10.49
N LEU A 607 -21.70 30.44 -9.98
CA LEU A 607 -20.26 30.55 -9.77
C LEU A 607 -19.52 29.52 -10.61
N ARG A 608 -18.49 29.97 -11.33
CA ARG A 608 -17.61 29.11 -12.13
C ARG A 608 -16.26 28.98 -11.44
N PRO A 609 -15.70 27.77 -11.35
CA PRO A 609 -14.38 27.59 -10.77
C PRO A 609 -13.29 28.21 -11.65
N ILE A 610 -12.25 28.75 -11.03
CA ILE A 610 -11.07 29.29 -11.70
C ILE A 610 -9.82 28.60 -11.16
N LYS A 611 -8.95 28.18 -12.07
CA LYS A 611 -7.60 27.69 -11.77
C LYS A 611 -6.67 28.87 -11.45
N GLU A 612 -5.77 28.67 -10.49
CA GLU A 612 -4.71 29.62 -10.14
C GLU A 612 -3.79 29.95 -11.32
#